data_AF-A0AAX2SAQ8-F1
#
_entry.id   AF-A0AAX2SAQ8-F1
#
_cell.length_a   1.000
_cell.length_b   1.000
_cell.length_c   1.000
_cell.angle_alpha   90.00
_cell.angle_beta   90.00
_cell.angle_gamma   90.00
#
_symmetry.space_group_name_H-M   'P 1'
#
loop_
_entity.id
_entity.type
_entity.pdbx_description
1 polymer ?
#
loop_
_entity_poly.entity_id
_entity_poly.type
_entity_poly.pdbx_seq_one_letter_code
_entity_poly.pdbx_strand_id
1 'polypeptide(L)'
;MEITGEYFLFGTESAATRETREAVEDLGFERITSGVGYAVGPGEIADAVTVAYFTIQSVSAGDVFGAALQVLDLLRQWARGEGRPQDVRRCDVTFKNGQTGDEVFIDGFEYKTTDELVDLLKALRS
;
A
#
# COMPACT_ATOMS: atom_id res chain seq x y z
N MET A 1 -10.88 -16.88 7.19
CA MET A 1 -10.48 -16.12 6.01
C MET A 1 -8.99 -15.90 6.15
N GLU A 2 -8.22 -16.46 5.24
CA GLU A 2 -6.76 -16.36 5.25
C GLU A 2 -6.37 -15.66 3.95
N ILE A 3 -5.78 -14.47 4.12
CA ILE A 3 -5.26 -13.62 3.06
C ILE A 3 -3.76 -13.56 3.35
N THR A 4 -2.99 -13.95 2.35
CA THR A 4 -1.54 -13.84 2.38
C THR A 4 -1.13 -12.82 1.35
N GLY A 5 0.07 -12.28 1.47
CA GLY A 5 0.53 -11.32 0.50
C GLY A 5 1.92 -10.84 0.79
N GLU A 6 2.44 -10.06 -0.14
CA GLU A 6 3.75 -9.46 -0.03
C GLU A 6 3.59 -7.94 -0.10
N TYR A 7 4.30 -7.21 0.77
CA TYR A 7 4.25 -5.76 0.76
C TYR A 7 5.62 -5.08 0.83
N PHE A 8 5.65 -3.88 0.29
CA PHE A 8 6.73 -2.91 0.49
C PHE A 8 6.11 -1.62 1.02
N LEU A 9 6.75 -1.01 2.03
CA LEU A 9 6.42 0.31 2.53
C LEU A 9 7.69 1.16 2.58
N PHE A 10 7.68 2.27 1.85
CA PHE A 10 8.74 3.26 1.82
C PHE A 10 8.45 4.36 2.83
N GLY A 11 9.37 4.57 3.76
CA GLY A 11 9.21 5.54 4.84
C GLY A 11 10.46 5.64 5.69
N THR A 12 10.65 6.77 6.35
CA THR A 12 11.60 6.83 7.46
C THR A 12 11.06 5.95 8.59
N GLU A 13 11.92 5.14 9.21
CA GLU A 13 11.53 4.33 10.36
C GLU A 13 11.15 5.27 11.51
N SER A 14 9.86 5.33 11.81
CA SER A 14 9.24 6.13 12.87
C SER A 14 8.24 5.26 13.64
N ALA A 15 7.70 5.75 14.76
CA ALA A 15 6.66 5.04 15.49
C ALA A 15 5.43 4.75 14.59
N ALA A 16 5.01 5.73 13.78
CA ALA A 16 3.89 5.58 12.85
C ALA A 16 4.18 4.57 11.72
N THR A 17 5.39 4.59 11.15
CA THR A 17 5.80 3.61 10.13
C THR A 17 5.83 2.20 10.72
N ARG A 18 6.32 2.04 11.96
CA ARG A 18 6.36 0.76 12.66
C ARG A 18 4.96 0.22 12.97
N GLU A 19 4.09 1.06 13.51
CA GLU A 19 2.71 0.69 13.83
C GLU A 19 1.92 0.28 12.58
N THR A 20 2.06 1.06 11.49
CA THR A 20 1.44 0.73 10.20
C THR A 20 1.96 -0.60 9.66
N ARG A 21 3.28 -0.83 9.78
CA ARG A 21 3.93 -2.06 9.36
C ARG A 21 3.41 -3.27 10.15
N GLU A 22 3.36 -3.17 11.47
CA GLU A 22 2.84 -4.22 12.36
C GLU A 22 1.37 -4.52 12.05
N ALA A 23 0.53 -3.50 11.85
CA ALA A 23 -0.86 -3.67 11.47
C ALA A 23 -1.02 -4.38 10.12
N VAL A 24 -0.16 -4.10 9.14
CA VAL A 24 -0.13 -4.80 7.85
C VAL A 24 0.32 -6.26 8.01
N GLU A 25 1.34 -6.52 8.82
CA GLU A 25 1.83 -7.88 9.11
C GLU A 25 0.77 -8.72 9.85
N ASP A 26 0.01 -8.11 10.77
CA ASP A 26 -1.12 -8.74 11.48
C ASP A 26 -2.28 -9.14 10.54
N LEU A 27 -2.39 -8.49 9.37
CA LEU A 27 -3.35 -8.88 8.32
C LEU A 27 -2.88 -10.11 7.51
N GLY A 28 -1.66 -10.61 7.74
CA GLY A 28 -1.09 -11.78 7.06
C GLY A 28 -0.15 -11.45 5.89
N PHE A 29 0.27 -10.19 5.75
CA PHE A 29 1.22 -9.78 4.71
C PHE A 29 2.68 -9.92 5.17
N GLU A 30 3.53 -10.43 4.28
CA GLU A 30 4.96 -10.58 4.50
C GLU A 30 5.74 -9.43 3.83
N ARG A 31 6.76 -8.93 4.51
CA ARG A 31 7.58 -7.82 3.99
C ARG A 31 8.49 -8.32 2.86
N ILE A 32 8.41 -7.66 1.70
CA ILE A 32 9.38 -7.83 0.61
C ILE A 32 10.72 -7.24 1.06
N THR A 33 11.76 -8.08 1.08
CA THR A 33 13.12 -7.68 1.47
C THR A 33 14.03 -7.32 0.30
N SER A 34 13.57 -7.45 -0.95
CA SER A 34 14.39 -7.17 -2.14
C SER A 34 13.61 -6.52 -3.28
N GLY A 35 14.24 -5.56 -3.96
CA GLY A 35 13.91 -5.25 -5.36
C GLY A 35 12.96 -4.08 -5.64
N VAL A 36 12.36 -3.40 -4.65
CA VAL A 36 11.53 -2.22 -4.93
C VAL A 36 12.38 -0.95 -4.75
N GLY A 37 12.85 -0.42 -5.88
CA GLY A 37 13.78 0.70 -5.92
C GLY A 37 13.11 2.05 -5.71
N TYR A 38 13.53 2.76 -4.65
CA TYR A 38 13.49 4.23 -4.60
C TYR A 38 14.82 4.75 -5.12
N ALA A 39 14.81 5.48 -6.23
CA ALA A 39 16.00 6.15 -6.76
C ALA A 39 15.72 7.64 -6.88
N VAL A 40 15.86 8.36 -5.78
CA VAL A 40 15.80 9.82 -5.73
C VAL A 40 17.04 10.29 -4.97
N GLY A 41 17.78 11.24 -5.54
CA GLY A 41 19.02 11.73 -4.96
C GLY A 41 18.78 12.52 -3.66
N PRO A 42 19.82 12.69 -2.82
CA PRO A 42 19.71 13.54 -1.63
C PRO A 42 19.27 14.97 -2.00
N GLY A 43 18.16 15.44 -1.43
CA GLY A 43 17.64 16.81 -1.62
C GLY A 43 16.71 17.01 -2.82
N GLU A 44 16.39 15.95 -3.57
CA GLU A 44 15.40 15.99 -4.64
C GLU A 44 14.01 15.65 -4.10
N ILE A 45 13.03 16.51 -4.36
CA ILE A 45 11.63 16.21 -4.08
C ILE A 45 11.09 15.39 -5.25
N ALA A 46 10.61 14.18 -4.98
CA ALA A 46 10.02 13.34 -6.00
C ALA A 46 8.54 13.69 -6.21
N ASP A 47 8.16 13.92 -7.48
CA ASP A 47 6.79 14.28 -7.86
C ASP A 47 5.79 13.12 -7.68
N ALA A 48 6.24 11.87 -7.83
CA ALA A 48 5.44 10.67 -7.65
C ALA A 48 6.32 9.51 -7.20
N VAL A 49 6.03 8.93 -6.05
CA VAL A 49 6.72 7.74 -5.54
C VAL A 49 5.68 6.74 -5.12
N THR A 50 5.78 5.53 -5.66
CA THR A 50 5.07 4.38 -5.11
C THR A 50 5.65 4.10 -3.74
N VAL A 51 4.97 4.61 -2.72
CA VAL A 51 5.40 4.44 -1.34
C VAL A 51 4.94 3.11 -0.78
N ALA A 52 3.98 2.47 -1.43
CA ALA A 52 3.56 1.14 -1.03
C ALA A 52 3.14 0.27 -2.21
N TYR A 53 3.49 -1.01 -2.15
CA TYR A 53 3.09 -2.00 -3.13
C TYR A 53 2.62 -3.24 -2.38
N PHE A 54 1.46 -3.78 -2.77
CA PHE A 54 0.87 -4.96 -2.14
C PHE A 54 0.49 -5.98 -3.21
N THR A 55 1.02 -7.19 -3.10
CA THR A 55 0.45 -8.37 -3.76
C THR A 55 -0.45 -9.06 -2.75
N ILE A 56 -1.75 -9.15 -3.02
CA ILE A 56 -2.75 -9.78 -2.17
C ILE A 56 -3.16 -11.11 -2.79
N GLN A 57 -3.04 -12.20 -2.04
CA GLN A 57 -3.47 -13.53 -2.44
C GLN A 57 -4.48 -14.08 -1.43
N SER A 58 -5.67 -14.46 -1.90
CA SER A 58 -6.60 -15.23 -1.07
C SER A 58 -6.20 -16.71 -1.12
N VAL A 59 -6.07 -17.36 0.04
CA VAL A 59 -5.92 -18.83 0.11
C VAL A 59 -7.23 -19.55 0.47
N SER A 60 -8.29 -18.82 0.85
CA SER A 60 -9.58 -19.41 1.27
C SER A 60 -10.82 -18.60 0.85
N ALA A 61 -10.97 -18.32 -0.46
CA ALA A 61 -12.06 -17.48 -1.01
C ALA A 61 -12.22 -16.13 -0.26
N GLY A 62 -11.12 -15.62 0.29
CA GLY A 62 -11.06 -14.40 1.06
C GLY A 62 -11.30 -13.17 0.19
N ASP A 63 -11.87 -12.15 0.81
CA ASP A 63 -12.23 -10.91 0.14
C ASP A 63 -10.99 -10.03 -0.10
N VAL A 64 -10.35 -10.22 -1.26
CA VAL A 64 -9.20 -9.42 -1.72
C VAL A 64 -9.53 -7.92 -1.72
N PHE A 65 -10.75 -7.57 -2.11
CA PHE A 65 -11.22 -6.19 -2.11
C PHE A 65 -11.33 -5.63 -0.68
N GLY A 66 -11.88 -6.42 0.24
CA GLY A 66 -11.95 -6.07 1.66
C GLY A 66 -10.56 -5.86 2.29
N ALA A 67 -9.59 -6.73 1.98
CA ALA A 67 -8.21 -6.53 2.43
C ALA A 67 -7.56 -5.27 1.84
N ALA A 68 -7.73 -5.03 0.55
CA ALA A 68 -7.20 -3.81 -0.09
C ALA A 68 -7.77 -2.53 0.56
N LEU A 69 -9.06 -2.53 0.92
CA LEU A 69 -9.67 -1.41 1.65
C LEU A 69 -9.08 -1.22 3.05
N GLN A 70 -8.88 -2.30 3.80
CA GLN A 70 -8.25 -2.22 5.13
C GLN A 70 -6.83 -1.67 5.05
N VAL A 71 -6.04 -2.14 4.08
CA VAL A 71 -4.70 -1.63 3.82
C VAL A 71 -4.72 -0.14 3.45
N LEU A 72 -5.64 0.29 2.58
CA LEU A 72 -5.77 1.71 2.23
C LEU A 72 -6.08 2.59 3.43
N ASP A 73 -6.93 2.14 4.35
CA ASP A 73 -7.25 2.92 5.55
C ASP A 73 -6.00 3.11 6.43
N LEU A 74 -5.22 2.04 6.64
CA LEU A 74 -3.93 2.09 7.34
C LEU A 74 -2.96 3.06 6.65
N LEU A 75 -2.82 2.97 5.32
CA LEU A 75 -1.93 3.85 4.56
C LEU A 75 -2.36 5.33 4.62
N ARG A 76 -3.67 5.62 4.66
CA ARG A 76 -4.17 7.00 4.80
C ARG A 76 -3.83 7.58 6.16
N GLN A 77 -3.90 6.78 7.21
CA GLN A 77 -3.48 7.19 8.56
C GLN A 77 -1.97 7.45 8.59
N TRP A 78 -1.19 6.52 8.03
CA TRP A 78 0.26 6.64 7.89
C TRP A 78 0.70 7.89 7.11
N ALA A 79 0.08 8.15 5.95
CA ALA A 79 0.42 9.28 5.07
C ALA A 79 0.12 10.66 5.68
N ARG A 80 -0.77 10.70 6.69
CA ARG A 80 -1.12 11.90 7.47
C ARG A 80 -0.33 12.02 8.78
N GLY A 81 0.44 10.99 9.13
CA GLY A 81 1.31 10.96 10.30
C GLY A 81 2.77 11.30 9.97
N GLU A 82 3.66 11.02 10.93
CA GLU A 82 5.11 11.24 10.81
C GLU A 82 5.84 10.14 10.00
N GLY A 83 5.11 9.17 9.46
CA GLY A 83 5.67 8.06 8.69
C GLY A 83 6.01 8.40 7.24
N ARG A 84 5.42 9.46 6.70
CA ARG A 84 5.63 9.92 5.33
C ARG A 84 7.06 10.44 5.11
N PRO A 85 7.76 10.03 4.03
CA PRO A 85 9.02 10.65 3.64
C PRO A 85 8.85 12.16 3.36
N GLN A 86 9.73 12.99 3.93
CA GLN A 86 9.64 14.45 3.79
C GLN A 86 9.82 14.93 2.33
N ASP A 87 10.53 14.15 1.52
CA ASP A 87 10.85 14.48 0.13
C ASP A 87 9.81 13.96 -0.89
N VAL A 88 8.67 13.44 -0.42
CA VAL A 88 7.62 12.89 -1.29
C VAL A 88 6.44 13.85 -1.35
N ARG A 89 6.03 14.27 -2.56
CA ARG A 89 4.84 15.14 -2.78
C ARG A 89 3.53 14.38 -2.80
N ARG A 90 3.55 13.14 -3.28
CA ARG A 90 2.37 12.31 -3.49
C ARG A 90 2.69 10.84 -3.18
N CYS A 91 1.79 10.18 -2.46
CA CYS A 91 1.89 8.77 -2.13
C CYS A 91 1.07 7.93 -3.11
N ASP A 92 1.75 7.12 -3.90
CA ASP A 92 1.07 6.17 -4.81
C ASP A 92 1.07 4.76 -4.19
N VAL A 93 0.03 3.99 -4.48
CA VAL A 93 -0.09 2.58 -4.06
C VAL A 93 -0.53 1.70 -5.22
N THR A 94 0.09 0.53 -5.31
CA THR A 94 -0.34 -0.54 -6.24
C THR A 94 -0.85 -1.73 -5.46
N PHE A 95 -2.02 -2.23 -5.85
CA PHE A 95 -2.56 -3.50 -5.42
C PHE A 95 -2.57 -4.50 -6.56
N LYS A 96 -2.06 -5.70 -6.31
CA LYS A 96 -2.09 -6.81 -7.26
C LYS A 96 -2.87 -7.98 -6.68
N ASN A 97 -3.84 -8.50 -7.41
CA ASN A 97 -4.44 -9.79 -7.11
C ASN A 97 -3.46 -10.89 -7.54
N GLY A 98 -2.88 -11.61 -6.57
CA GLY A 98 -1.91 -12.68 -6.81
C GLY A 98 -2.49 -13.90 -7.52
N GLN A 99 -3.81 -14.07 -7.55
CA GLN A 99 -4.46 -15.19 -8.24
C GLN A 99 -4.74 -14.90 -9.71
N THR A 100 -5.31 -13.73 -10.02
CA THR A 100 -5.70 -13.35 -11.39
C THR A 100 -4.61 -12.59 -12.13
N GLY A 101 -3.72 -11.92 -11.38
CA GLY A 101 -2.72 -11.01 -11.91
C GLY A 101 -3.25 -9.59 -12.16
N ASP A 102 -4.52 -9.30 -11.85
CA ASP A 102 -5.08 -7.97 -12.00
C ASP A 102 -4.40 -6.96 -11.07
N GLU A 103 -4.12 -5.79 -11.60
CA GLU A 103 -3.41 -4.72 -10.90
C GLU A 103 -4.25 -3.44 -10.90
N VAL A 104 -4.32 -2.80 -9.75
CA VAL A 104 -4.89 -1.47 -9.58
C VAL A 104 -3.81 -0.54 -9.05
N PHE A 105 -3.53 0.49 -9.83
CA PHE A 105 -2.66 1.59 -9.44
C PHE A 105 -3.51 2.78 -8.99
N ILE A 106 -3.23 3.30 -7.80
CA ILE A 106 -3.92 4.44 -7.19
C ILE A 106 -2.91 5.55 -6.96
N ASP A 107 -3.06 6.62 -7.74
CA ASP A 107 -2.20 7.81 -7.67
C ASP A 107 -2.68 8.79 -6.59
N GLY A 108 -1.80 9.18 -5.67
CA GLY A 108 -2.14 10.10 -4.59
C GLY A 108 -3.33 9.64 -3.76
N PHE A 109 -3.28 8.41 -3.27
CA PHE A 109 -4.39 7.81 -2.52
C PHE A 109 -4.80 8.65 -1.29
N GLU A 110 -3.86 9.42 -0.73
CA GLU A 110 -4.07 10.28 0.44
C GLU A 110 -5.02 11.45 0.15
N TYR A 111 -5.13 11.85 -1.12
CA TYR A 111 -5.98 12.95 -1.60
C TYR A 111 -7.35 12.48 -2.07
N LYS A 112 -7.56 11.17 -2.25
CA LYS A 112 -8.82 10.60 -2.70
C LYS A 112 -9.81 10.41 -1.54
N THR A 113 -11.08 10.49 -1.87
CA THR A 113 -12.20 10.13 -0.99
C THR A 113 -12.33 8.61 -0.87
N THR A 114 -13.03 8.15 0.18
CA THR A 114 -13.28 6.71 0.37
C THR A 114 -14.07 6.11 -0.80
N ASP A 115 -15.02 6.85 -1.37
CA ASP A 115 -15.82 6.40 -2.50
C ASP A 115 -14.97 6.22 -3.77
N GLU A 116 -14.08 7.17 -4.07
CA GLU A 116 -13.12 7.04 -5.19
C GLU A 116 -12.20 5.83 -5.02
N LEU A 117 -11.70 5.59 -3.81
CA LEU A 117 -10.85 4.44 -3.51
C LEU A 117 -11.60 3.12 -3.67
N VAL A 118 -12.84 3.06 -3.19
CA VAL A 118 -13.75 1.90 -3.38
C VAL A 118 -13.97 1.63 -4.85
N ASP A 119 -14.24 2.67 -5.65
CA ASP A 119 -14.49 2.51 -7.08
C ASP A 119 -13.27 2.01 -7.85
N LEU A 120 -12.06 2.50 -7.50
CA LEU A 120 -10.81 2.03 -8.09
C LEU A 120 -10.51 0.56 -7.73
N LEU A 121 -10.73 0.17 -6.47
CA LEU A 121 -10.46 -1.19 -6.01
C LEU A 121 -11.44 -2.24 -6.52
N LYS A 122 -12.64 -1.85 -6.99
CA LYS A 122 -13.61 -2.80 -7.58
C LYS A 122 -13.01 -3.61 -8.73
N ALA A 123 -12.01 -3.07 -9.44
CA ALA A 123 -11.30 -3.79 -10.49
C ALA A 123 -10.59 -5.07 -10.00
N LEU A 124 -10.23 -5.17 -8.71
CA LEU A 124 -9.63 -6.38 -8.11
C LEU A 124 -10.63 -7.52 -7.85
N ARG A 125 -11.93 -7.29 -8.01
CA ARG A 125 -12.98 -8.31 -7.86
C ARG A 125 -13.15 -9.20 -9.11
N SER A 126 -12.57 -8.77 -10.23
CA SER A 126 -12.65 -9.42 -11.54
C SER A 126 -11.80 -10.69 -11.58
#